data_AF-A0A518CHS2-F1
#
_entry.id   AF-A0A518CHS2-F1
#
_cell.length_a   1.000
_cell.length_b   1.000
_cell.length_c   1.000
_cell.angle_alpha   90.00
_cell.angle_beta   90.00
_cell.angle_gamma   90.00
#
_symmetry.space_group_name_H-M   'P 1'
#
loop_
_entity.id
_entity.type
_entity.pdbx_description
1 polymer ?
#
loop_
_entity_poly.entity_id
_entity_poly.type
_entity_poly.pdbx_seq_one_letter_code
_entity_poly.pdbx_strand_id
1 'polypeptide(L)'
;MTSDHKLWFALLITEQYNRGTDSQRTLLIVTAISSDDLRSLLFTAPVLHQEYNHWKRIMSQATRPAKPVLLGQNTRKEFRERMQSGELKVCIIPVAATEQHLEHLAMDHDYRSVMHVATAAAERNSPHVIVAPSMNIGISEHHMKHIGTLSSMPGSWLGVLFDTIRSMQSAGFEHILVLNGHGGNMAPCKGIWGQFQQRLEINLQFHSYWDLLPSHIWKETMQSGDYPGHAQEFETAFAMYAFPENVDHEAMAAQTDQAPALATPETGKILVESIIDHVAQHVKEMVDGENVWEVPPFFP
;
A
#
# COMPACT_ATOMS: atom_id res chain seq x y z
N MET A 1 24.46 -25.08 0.10
CA MET A 1 23.76 -25.55 -1.11
C MET A 1 22.60 -26.43 -0.65
N THR A 2 21.48 -25.81 -0.28
CA THR A 2 20.23 -26.51 0.04
C THR A 2 19.37 -26.45 -1.22
N SER A 3 19.12 -27.61 -1.82
CA SER A 3 18.31 -27.77 -3.02
C SER A 3 16.84 -27.48 -2.71
N ASP A 4 16.30 -26.42 -3.31
CA ASP A 4 14.87 -26.18 -3.43
C ASP A 4 14.23 -27.30 -4.25
N HIS A 5 13.75 -28.35 -3.58
CA HIS A 5 12.86 -29.31 -4.21
C HIS A 5 11.48 -28.67 -4.35
N LYS A 6 11.25 -28.00 -5.49
CA LYS A 6 9.91 -27.57 -5.90
C LYS A 6 9.03 -28.81 -6.07
N LEU A 7 8.11 -29.03 -5.13
CA LEU A 7 7.02 -29.99 -5.26
C LEU A 7 6.09 -29.52 -6.39
N TRP A 8 6.01 -30.30 -7.46
CA TRP A 8 5.04 -30.09 -8.53
C TRP A 8 3.92 -31.11 -8.37
N PHE A 9 2.67 -30.63 -8.35
CA PHE A 9 1.49 -31.50 -8.36
C PHE A 9 1.19 -31.89 -9.81
N ALA A 10 1.24 -33.19 -10.12
CA ALA A 10 0.72 -33.71 -11.38
C ALA A 10 -0.69 -34.27 -11.14
N LEU A 11 -1.65 -33.85 -11.96
CA LEU A 11 -3.02 -34.36 -11.94
C LEU A 11 -3.10 -35.55 -12.89
N LEU A 12 -3.24 -36.77 -12.36
CA LEU A 12 -3.52 -37.96 -13.17
C LEU A 12 -5.02 -38.21 -13.13
N ILE A 13 -5.70 -37.95 -14.26
CA ILE A 13 -7.10 -38.32 -14.45
C ILE A 13 -7.11 -39.73 -15.06
N THR A 14 -7.54 -40.73 -14.30
CA THR A 14 -7.80 -42.07 -14.85
C THR A 14 -9.30 -42.31 -14.91
N GLU A 15 -9.86 -42.49 -16.10
CA GLU A 15 -11.21 -43.04 -16.26
C GLU A 15 -11.17 -44.55 -15.97
N GLN A 16 -11.84 -45.00 -14.90
CA GLN A 16 -12.15 -46.42 -14.74
C GLN A 16 -13.50 -46.73 -15.40
N TYR A 17 -13.48 -47.57 -16.44
CA TYR A 17 -14.68 -48.14 -17.04
C TYR A 17 -15.13 -49.35 -16.22
N ASN A 18 -16.13 -49.18 -15.34
CA ASN A 18 -16.82 -50.31 -14.72
C ASN A 18 -17.99 -50.73 -15.60
N ARG A 19 -17.95 -51.94 -16.18
CA ARG A 19 -19.09 -52.53 -16.87
C ARG A 19 -20.16 -52.90 -15.84
N GLY A 20 -21.15 -52.02 -15.69
CA GLY A 20 -22.37 -52.30 -14.96
C GLY A 20 -22.79 -51.14 -14.06
N THR A 21 -23.88 -50.48 -14.46
CA THR A 21 -24.62 -49.41 -13.78
C THR A 21 -24.07 -47.98 -13.91
N ASP A 22 -24.99 -47.10 -14.29
CA ASP A 22 -24.82 -45.81 -14.95
C ASP A 22 -24.46 -44.69 -13.96
N SER A 23 -23.20 -44.63 -13.48
CA SER A 23 -22.69 -43.41 -12.86
C SER A 23 -21.21 -43.20 -13.14
N GLN A 24 -20.89 -42.12 -13.85
CA GLN A 24 -19.52 -41.63 -13.99
C GLN A 24 -19.04 -41.13 -12.63
N ARG A 25 -18.11 -41.84 -11.99
CA ARG A 25 -17.33 -41.31 -10.87
C ARG A 25 -15.92 -41.04 -11.35
N THR A 26 -15.59 -39.76 -11.53
CA THR A 26 -14.22 -39.32 -11.75
C THR A 26 -13.49 -39.41 -10.42
N LEU A 27 -12.52 -40.32 -10.31
CA LEU A 27 -11.65 -40.42 -9.14
C LEU A 27 -10.47 -39.47 -9.34
N LEU A 28 -10.41 -38.40 -8.55
CA LEU A 28 -9.28 -37.49 -8.51
C LEU A 28 -8.22 -38.07 -7.56
N ILE A 29 -7.12 -38.59 -8.10
CA ILE A 29 -5.95 -38.96 -7.30
C ILE A 29 -4.91 -37.85 -7.49
N VAL A 30 -4.67 -37.07 -6.43
CA VAL A 30 -3.55 -36.13 -6.38
C VAL A 30 -2.37 -36.86 -5.73
N THR A 31 -1.37 -37.23 -6.53
CA THR A 31 -0.12 -37.81 -6.03
C THR A 31 1.01 -36.81 -6.23
N ALA A 32 1.81 -36.58 -5.19
CA ALA A 32 3.05 -35.80 -5.31
C ALA A 32 4.08 -36.64 -6.07
N ILE A 33 4.59 -36.12 -7.19
CA ILE A 33 5.59 -36.81 -8.02
C ILE A 33 6.87 -35.97 -8.03
N SER A 34 8.03 -36.62 -7.90
CA SER A 34 9.33 -35.94 -7.99
C SER A 34 9.59 -35.43 -9.42
N SER A 35 10.42 -34.39 -9.59
CA SER A 35 10.69 -33.78 -10.89
C SER A 35 11.27 -34.74 -11.93
N ASP A 36 11.92 -35.82 -11.48
CA ASP A 36 12.65 -36.75 -12.34
C ASP A 36 11.72 -37.79 -12.98
N ASP A 37 10.59 -38.10 -12.33
CA ASP A 37 9.59 -39.06 -12.83
C ASP A 37 8.64 -38.46 -13.87
N LEU A 38 8.51 -37.12 -13.93
CA LEU A 38 7.62 -36.43 -14.87
C LEU A 38 8.08 -36.54 -16.34
N ARG A 39 9.38 -36.75 -16.58
CA ARG A 39 9.94 -36.88 -17.93
C ARG A 39 9.59 -38.21 -18.60
N SER A 40 9.30 -39.26 -17.83
CA SER A 40 9.01 -40.60 -18.37
C SER A 40 7.54 -40.77 -18.79
N LEU A 41 6.60 -40.02 -18.20
CA LEU A 41 5.17 -40.09 -18.53
C LEU A 41 4.76 -39.32 -19.80
N LEU A 42 5.53 -38.31 -20.21
CA LEU A 42 5.10 -37.33 -21.23
C LEU A 42 5.27 -37.78 -22.69
N PHE A 43 5.82 -38.97 -22.96
CA PHE A 43 6.21 -39.37 -24.32
C PHE A 43 5.21 -40.25 -25.08
N THR A 44 4.03 -40.55 -24.55
CA THR A 44 3.04 -41.40 -25.24
C THR A 44 1.62 -40.84 -25.19
N ALA A 45 1.33 -39.74 -25.88
CA ALA A 45 0.06 -39.47 -26.58
C ALA A 45 -0.02 -37.99 -27.04
N PRO A 46 -0.33 -37.70 -28.32
CA PRO A 46 -0.56 -36.34 -28.82
C PRO A 46 -1.69 -35.58 -28.09
N VAL A 47 -2.66 -36.31 -27.52
CA VAL A 47 -3.81 -35.77 -26.78
C VAL A 47 -3.39 -35.03 -25.50
N LEU A 48 -2.29 -35.47 -24.85
CA LEU A 48 -1.79 -34.85 -23.62
C LEU A 48 -1.16 -33.48 -23.84
N HIS A 49 -0.72 -33.14 -25.06
CA HIS A 49 -0.04 -31.87 -25.33
C HIS A 49 -1.01 -30.69 -25.46
N GLN A 50 -2.21 -30.92 -26.03
CA GLN A 50 -3.26 -29.90 -26.09
C GLN A 50 -3.88 -29.66 -24.73
N GLU A 51 -4.15 -30.72 -23.97
CA GLU A 51 -4.65 -30.60 -22.61
C GLU A 51 -3.62 -29.96 -21.68
N TYR A 52 -2.33 -30.29 -21.80
CA TYR A 52 -1.27 -29.61 -21.04
C TYR A 52 -1.23 -28.11 -21.32
N ASN A 53 -1.33 -27.66 -22.57
CA ASN A 53 -1.34 -26.23 -22.89
C ASN A 53 -2.63 -25.53 -22.41
N HIS A 54 -3.77 -26.22 -22.47
CA HIS A 54 -5.04 -25.76 -21.93
C HIS A 54 -4.97 -25.58 -20.40
N TRP A 55 -4.51 -26.61 -19.68
CA TRP A 55 -4.35 -26.59 -18.24
C TRP A 55 -3.23 -25.66 -17.78
N LYS A 56 -2.12 -25.55 -18.51
CA LYS A 56 -1.07 -24.55 -18.25
C LYS A 56 -1.62 -23.13 -18.39
N ARG A 57 -2.50 -22.88 -19.36
CA ARG A 57 -3.19 -21.59 -19.50
C ARG A 57 -4.14 -21.33 -18.33
N ILE A 58 -4.96 -22.32 -17.98
CA ILE A 58 -5.88 -22.24 -16.83
C ILE A 58 -5.12 -22.03 -15.52
N MET A 59 -4.06 -22.81 -15.26
CA MET A 59 -3.22 -22.65 -14.08
C MET A 59 -2.47 -21.32 -14.09
N SER A 60 -1.96 -20.85 -15.24
CA SER A 60 -1.34 -19.52 -15.35
C SER A 60 -2.32 -18.35 -15.16
N GLN A 61 -3.62 -18.59 -15.36
CA GLN A 61 -4.68 -17.63 -15.06
C GLN A 61 -5.10 -17.72 -13.58
N ALA A 62 -5.10 -18.93 -13.00
CA ALA A 62 -5.42 -19.18 -11.60
C ALA A 62 -4.29 -18.80 -10.62
N THR A 63 -3.04 -18.63 -11.09
CA THR A 63 -1.89 -18.26 -10.26
C THR A 63 -1.24 -16.94 -10.68
N ARG A 64 -1.95 -16.06 -11.41
CA ARG A 64 -1.41 -14.72 -11.64
C ARG A 64 -1.21 -14.06 -10.27
N PRO A 65 0.00 -13.63 -9.93
CA PRO A 65 0.21 -12.86 -8.72
C PRO A 65 -0.73 -11.66 -8.76
N ALA A 66 -1.24 -11.26 -7.60
CA ALA A 66 -2.06 -10.06 -7.47
C ALA A 66 -1.38 -8.91 -8.22
N LYS A 67 -2.14 -8.15 -9.01
CA LYS A 67 -1.56 -7.06 -9.79
C LYS A 67 -0.88 -6.07 -8.85
N PRO A 68 0.34 -5.62 -9.16
CA PRO A 68 1.07 -4.73 -8.28
C PRO A 68 0.32 -3.40 -8.11
N VAL A 69 0.13 -3.00 -6.86
CA VAL A 69 -0.48 -1.71 -6.50
C VAL A 69 0.54 -0.57 -6.50
N LEU A 70 1.84 -0.87 -6.42
CA LEU A 70 2.89 0.15 -6.53
C LEU A 70 3.16 0.48 -8.01
N LEU A 71 3.16 1.77 -8.34
CA LEU A 71 3.41 2.24 -9.71
C LEU A 71 4.74 1.71 -10.25
N GLY A 72 5.81 1.78 -9.44
CA GLY A 72 7.16 1.34 -9.84
C GLY A 72 7.31 -0.17 -10.08
N GLN A 73 6.33 -0.98 -9.67
CA GLN A 73 6.31 -2.43 -9.90
C GLN A 73 5.55 -2.81 -11.18
N ASN A 74 4.96 -1.85 -11.89
CA ASN A 74 4.35 -2.08 -13.18
C ASN A 74 5.36 -1.78 -14.30
N THR A 75 5.46 -2.65 -15.29
CA THR A 75 6.07 -2.26 -16.56
C THR A 75 5.22 -1.17 -17.23
N ARG A 76 5.84 -0.35 -18.09
CA ARG A 76 5.12 0.64 -18.91
C ARG A 76 3.93 0.04 -19.65
N LYS A 77 4.06 -1.19 -20.16
CA LYS A 77 3.00 -1.89 -20.90
C LYS A 77 1.81 -2.17 -19.99
N GLU A 78 2.05 -2.76 -18.82
CA GLU A 78 1.00 -3.10 -17.85
C GLU A 78 0.27 -1.85 -17.38
N PHE A 79 0.99 -0.81 -16.95
CA PHE A 79 0.37 0.43 -16.51
C PHE A 79 -0.50 1.06 -17.60
N ARG A 80 0.01 1.18 -18.84
CA ARG A 80 -0.75 1.71 -19.98
C ARG A 80 -2.02 0.90 -20.24
N GLU A 81 -1.93 -0.43 -20.26
CA GLU A 81 -3.08 -1.30 -20.53
C GLU A 81 -4.14 -1.19 -19.44
N ARG A 82 -3.74 -1.10 -18.16
CA ARG A 82 -4.65 -0.91 -17.02
C ARG A 82 -5.33 0.47 -17.03
N MET A 83 -4.60 1.53 -17.39
CA MET A 83 -5.20 2.87 -17.57
C MET A 83 -6.18 2.88 -18.75
N GLN A 84 -5.79 2.34 -19.91
CA GLN A 84 -6.61 2.34 -21.13
C GLN A 84 -7.89 1.48 -21.00
N SER A 85 -7.84 0.41 -20.21
CA SER A 85 -9.04 -0.38 -19.91
C SER A 85 -9.96 0.28 -18.88
N GLY A 86 -9.55 1.40 -18.28
CA GLY A 86 -10.25 2.05 -17.17
C GLY A 86 -10.23 1.23 -15.89
N GLU A 87 -9.30 0.29 -15.73
CA GLU A 87 -9.16 -0.52 -14.50
C GLU A 87 -8.72 0.35 -13.33
N LEU A 88 -7.71 1.18 -13.54
CA LEU A 88 -7.19 2.12 -12.55
C LEU A 88 -8.10 3.34 -12.46
N LYS A 89 -8.55 3.66 -11.24
CA LYS A 89 -9.51 4.73 -10.94
C LYS A 89 -8.91 5.80 -10.03
N VAL A 90 -8.19 5.39 -8.99
CA VAL A 90 -7.63 6.29 -7.98
C VAL A 90 -6.11 6.15 -7.92
N CYS A 91 -5.40 7.27 -7.82
CA CYS A 91 -3.99 7.29 -7.48
C CYS A 91 -3.80 7.84 -6.06
N ILE A 92 -3.07 7.11 -5.22
CA ILE A 92 -2.56 7.61 -3.94
C ILE A 92 -1.14 8.13 -4.17
N ILE A 93 -0.86 9.36 -3.76
CA ILE A 93 0.47 9.97 -3.76
C ILE A 93 0.92 10.14 -2.30
N PRO A 94 1.80 9.26 -1.79
CA PRO A 94 2.30 9.39 -0.43
C PRO A 94 3.29 10.55 -0.31
N VAL A 95 3.16 11.34 0.75
CA VAL A 95 4.11 12.41 1.09
C VAL A 95 4.48 12.33 2.58
N ALA A 96 5.75 12.56 2.90
CA ALA A 96 6.32 12.30 4.22
C ALA A 96 7.50 13.24 4.51
N ALA A 97 8.38 12.85 5.43
CA ALA A 97 9.72 13.39 5.60
C ALA A 97 10.75 12.31 5.98
N THR A 98 11.99 12.76 6.12
CA THR A 98 13.09 12.04 6.77
C THR A 98 13.61 12.98 7.85
N GLU A 99 13.28 12.70 9.10
CA GLU A 99 13.50 13.63 10.21
C GLU A 99 13.73 12.93 11.54
N GLN A 100 14.24 13.70 12.50
CA GLN A 100 14.45 13.22 13.86
C GLN A 100 13.13 12.74 14.48
N HIS A 101 13.16 11.59 15.13
CA HIS A 101 12.02 11.06 15.89
C HIS A 101 12.48 10.74 17.32
N LEU A 102 12.96 11.77 18.01
CA LEU A 102 13.69 11.63 19.26
C LEU A 102 14.87 10.64 19.09
N GLU A 103 15.34 10.03 20.16
CA GLU A 103 16.55 9.19 20.14
C GLU A 103 16.21 7.72 19.84
N HIS A 104 14.94 7.32 19.86
CA HIS A 104 14.52 5.91 19.82
C HIS A 104 13.93 5.44 18.50
N LEU A 105 13.37 6.33 17.67
CA LEU A 105 12.76 5.94 16.40
C LEU A 105 13.68 6.23 15.22
N ALA A 106 13.66 5.31 14.25
CA ALA A 106 14.35 5.51 12.98
C ALA A 106 13.83 6.78 12.28
N MET A 107 14.74 7.54 11.67
CA MET A 107 14.44 8.80 10.97
C MET A 107 13.56 8.64 9.72
N ASP A 108 13.30 7.39 9.35
CA ASP A 108 12.57 6.98 8.17
C ASP A 108 11.08 6.67 8.46
N HIS A 109 10.64 6.95 9.70
CA HIS A 109 9.32 6.64 10.24
C HIS A 109 8.19 7.18 9.35
N ASP A 110 8.13 8.49 9.09
CA ASP A 110 7.05 9.12 8.31
C ASP A 110 6.79 8.43 6.98
N TYR A 111 7.86 8.20 6.21
CA TYR A 111 7.70 7.63 4.87
C TYR A 111 7.33 6.16 4.95
N ARG A 112 7.84 5.41 5.92
CA ARG A 112 7.47 4.00 6.11
C ARG A 112 6.01 3.88 6.51
N SER A 113 5.56 4.69 7.47
CA SER A 113 4.20 4.69 7.99
C SER A 113 3.20 5.02 6.88
N VAL A 114 3.40 6.11 6.13
CA VAL A 114 2.47 6.47 5.04
C VAL A 114 2.49 5.46 3.89
N MET A 115 3.66 4.90 3.55
CA MET A 115 3.75 3.86 2.51
C MET A 115 3.06 2.58 2.93
N HIS A 116 3.19 2.17 4.19
CA HIS A 116 2.50 1.00 4.73
C HIS A 116 0.98 1.16 4.65
N VAL A 117 0.47 2.30 5.10
CA VAL A 117 -0.96 2.61 5.02
C VAL A 117 -1.46 2.69 3.58
N ALA A 118 -0.78 3.46 2.72
CA ALA A 118 -1.18 3.63 1.32
C ALA A 118 -1.18 2.30 0.55
N THR A 119 -0.18 1.45 0.77
CA THR A 119 -0.06 0.16 0.08
C THR A 119 -1.15 -0.78 0.53
N ALA A 120 -1.37 -0.93 1.84
CA ALA A 120 -2.43 -1.80 2.36
C ALA A 120 -3.83 -1.33 1.95
N ALA A 121 -4.09 -0.02 1.96
CA ALA A 121 -5.35 0.54 1.47
C ALA A 121 -5.57 0.30 -0.03
N ALA A 122 -4.52 0.40 -0.84
CA ALA A 122 -4.58 0.10 -2.27
C ALA A 122 -4.78 -1.40 -2.55
N GLU A 123 -4.16 -2.28 -1.76
CA GLU A 123 -4.36 -3.74 -1.86
C GLU A 123 -5.81 -4.14 -1.58
N ARG A 124 -6.44 -3.53 -0.57
CA ARG A 124 -7.86 -3.74 -0.24
C ARG A 124 -8.82 -3.26 -1.34
N ASN A 125 -8.37 -2.33 -2.17
CA ASN A 125 -9.11 -1.78 -3.31
C ASN A 125 -8.54 -2.24 -4.67
N SER A 126 -7.75 -3.31 -4.69
CA SER A 126 -7.18 -3.87 -5.90
C SER A 126 -8.30 -4.41 -6.82
N PRO A 127 -8.21 -4.21 -8.15
CA PRO A 127 -7.08 -3.67 -8.91
C PRO A 127 -7.18 -2.17 -9.23
N HIS A 128 -8.09 -1.43 -8.57
CA HIS A 128 -8.54 -0.09 -8.98
C HIS A 128 -7.66 1.05 -8.50
N VAL A 129 -6.74 0.79 -7.58
CA VAL A 129 -5.91 1.80 -6.94
C VAL A 129 -4.44 1.56 -7.26
N ILE A 130 -3.71 2.64 -7.53
CA ILE A 130 -2.25 2.64 -7.66
C ILE A 130 -1.62 3.60 -6.64
N VAL A 131 -0.46 3.24 -6.10
CA VAL A 131 0.35 4.08 -5.22
C VAL A 131 1.56 4.58 -5.98
N ALA A 132 1.70 5.91 -6.08
CA ALA A 132 2.86 6.56 -6.67
C ALA A 132 4.10 6.45 -5.74
N PRO A 133 5.33 6.68 -6.24
CA PRO A 133 6.50 6.80 -5.38
C PRO A 133 6.30 7.92 -4.33
N SER A 134 6.74 7.65 -3.11
CA SER A 134 6.64 8.62 -2.01
C SER A 134 7.63 9.77 -2.15
N MET A 135 7.22 10.95 -1.70
CA MET A 135 8.12 12.08 -1.45
C MET A 135 8.67 11.99 -0.02
N ASN A 136 9.89 11.45 0.12
CA ASN A 136 10.50 11.14 1.42
C ASN A 136 11.28 12.30 2.06
N ILE A 137 11.37 13.44 1.38
CA ILE A 137 11.89 14.69 1.95
C ILE A 137 10.69 15.62 2.10
N GLY A 138 10.44 16.10 3.31
CA GLY A 138 9.31 16.95 3.66
C GLY A 138 9.71 18.37 3.97
N ILE A 139 8.81 19.09 4.63
CA ILE A 139 9.04 20.45 5.14
C ILE A 139 9.32 20.36 6.63
N SER A 140 10.60 20.20 6.98
CA SER A 140 11.05 19.82 8.34
C SER A 140 12.02 20.84 8.94
N GLU A 141 11.92 22.12 8.55
CA GLU A 141 12.85 23.17 8.98
C GLU A 141 12.92 23.29 10.51
N HIS A 142 11.82 23.04 11.19
CA HIS A 142 11.71 23.05 12.66
C HIS A 142 12.52 21.92 13.34
N HIS A 143 12.90 20.88 12.59
CA HIS A 143 13.74 19.78 13.05
C HIS A 143 15.20 19.89 12.59
N MET A 144 15.59 20.91 11.82
CA MET A 144 16.95 21.07 11.27
C MET A 144 18.04 21.29 12.33
N LYS A 145 17.69 21.62 13.58
CA LYS A 145 18.64 21.62 14.69
C LYS A 145 19.18 20.22 15.04
N HIS A 146 18.47 19.17 14.61
CA HIS A 146 18.83 17.77 14.81
C HIS A 146 19.54 17.22 13.57
N ILE A 147 20.74 16.69 13.76
CA ILE A 147 21.60 16.20 12.68
C ILE A 147 20.93 15.02 11.97
N GLY A 148 20.90 15.06 10.63
CA GLY A 148 20.34 14.01 9.78
C GLY A 148 18.98 14.35 9.18
N THR A 149 18.23 15.29 9.76
CA THR A 149 16.95 15.76 9.19
C THR A 149 17.18 16.32 7.79
N LEU A 150 16.32 15.92 6.84
CA LEU A 150 16.30 16.44 5.47
C LEU A 150 15.05 17.31 5.28
N SER A 151 15.26 18.60 5.03
CA SER A 151 14.17 19.57 4.85
C SER A 151 14.25 20.23 3.46
N SER A 152 13.10 20.37 2.82
CA SER A 152 12.92 21.21 1.64
C SER A 152 12.25 22.54 2.00
N MET A 153 12.59 23.59 1.26
CA MET A 153 11.82 24.83 1.32
C MET A 153 10.40 24.61 0.78
N PRO A 154 9.35 25.20 1.40
CA PRO A 154 7.96 24.94 1.01
C PRO A 154 7.68 25.16 -0.48
N GLY A 155 8.20 26.25 -1.07
CA GLY A 155 7.94 26.57 -2.47
C GLY A 155 8.47 25.51 -3.45
N SER A 156 9.69 25.03 -3.25
CA SER A 156 10.29 23.99 -4.08
C SER A 156 9.56 22.66 -3.91
N TRP A 157 9.24 22.31 -2.67
CA TRP A 157 8.54 21.08 -2.34
C TRP A 157 7.13 21.04 -2.95
N LEU A 158 6.36 22.11 -2.81
CA LEU A 158 5.03 22.24 -3.40
C LEU A 158 5.07 22.22 -4.93
N GLY A 159 6.13 22.76 -5.55
CA GLY A 159 6.34 22.66 -6.99
C GLY A 159 6.49 21.21 -7.46
N VAL A 160 7.31 20.41 -6.76
CA VAL A 160 7.48 18.97 -7.06
C VAL A 160 6.19 18.19 -6.83
N LEU A 161 5.45 18.49 -5.75
CA LEU A 161 4.15 17.87 -5.47
C LEU A 161 3.16 18.18 -6.61
N PHE A 162 3.06 19.44 -7.03
CA PHE A 162 2.19 19.84 -8.14
C PHE A 162 2.53 19.09 -9.43
N ASP A 163 3.81 19.02 -9.80
CA ASP A 163 4.24 18.30 -11.00
C ASP A 163 3.98 16.80 -10.92
N THR A 164 4.08 16.22 -9.73
CA THR A 164 3.73 14.81 -9.48
C THR A 164 2.24 14.57 -9.70
N ILE A 165 1.38 15.40 -9.11
CA ILE A 165 -0.08 15.32 -9.29
C ILE A 165 -0.44 15.52 -10.77
N ARG A 166 0.10 16.54 -11.42
CA ARG A 166 -0.11 16.84 -12.84
C ARG A 166 0.33 15.69 -13.75
N SER A 167 1.41 15.00 -13.40
CA SER A 167 1.88 13.82 -14.15
C SER A 167 0.88 12.67 -14.06
N MET A 168 0.31 12.42 -12.88
CA MET A 168 -0.71 11.39 -12.69
C MET A 168 -2.03 11.77 -13.36
N GLN A 169 -2.44 13.03 -13.29
CA GLN A 169 -3.56 13.56 -14.07
C GLN A 169 -3.35 13.33 -15.57
N SER A 170 -2.17 13.66 -16.10
CA SER A 170 -1.83 13.49 -17.52
C SER A 170 -1.85 12.02 -17.96
N ALA A 171 -1.69 11.07 -17.03
CA ALA A 171 -1.84 9.65 -17.30
C ALA A 171 -3.31 9.20 -17.42
N GLY A 172 -4.26 10.03 -16.97
CA GLY A 172 -5.71 9.81 -17.05
C GLY A 172 -6.41 9.65 -15.70
N PHE A 173 -5.76 9.94 -14.57
CA PHE A 173 -6.43 9.91 -13.26
C PHE A 173 -7.30 11.14 -13.03
N GLU A 174 -8.57 10.92 -12.69
CA GLU A 174 -9.53 11.96 -12.29
C GLU A 174 -9.72 12.00 -10.76
N HIS A 175 -9.21 11.00 -10.05
CA HIS A 175 -9.27 10.88 -8.59
C HIS A 175 -7.86 10.67 -8.01
N ILE A 176 -7.40 11.62 -7.21
CA ILE A 176 -6.07 11.60 -6.58
C ILE A 176 -6.19 11.92 -5.09
N LEU A 177 -5.66 11.04 -4.26
CA LEU A 177 -5.47 11.25 -2.83
C LEU A 177 -3.98 11.49 -2.55
N VAL A 178 -3.62 12.70 -2.14
CA VAL A 178 -2.31 12.95 -1.52
C VAL A 178 -2.43 12.54 -0.05
N LEU A 179 -1.80 11.42 0.30
CA LEU A 179 -1.82 10.88 1.65
C LEU A 179 -0.55 11.32 2.38
N ASN A 180 -0.71 12.08 3.46
CA ASN A 180 0.38 12.67 4.22
C ASN A 180 0.75 11.84 5.45
N GLY A 181 2.05 11.73 5.72
CA GLY A 181 2.62 11.10 6.90
C GLY A 181 3.50 12.03 7.74
N HIS A 182 3.51 13.34 7.47
CA HIS A 182 4.35 14.30 8.21
C HIS A 182 3.58 15.58 8.57
N GLY A 183 3.62 15.97 9.86
CA GLY A 183 2.96 17.19 10.34
C GLY A 183 3.44 18.48 9.66
N GLY A 184 4.73 18.59 9.34
CA GLY A 184 5.32 19.78 8.74
C GLY A 184 4.79 20.12 7.33
N ASN A 185 4.26 19.14 6.61
CA ASN A 185 3.68 19.32 5.28
C ASN A 185 2.27 19.96 5.33
N MET A 186 1.56 19.85 6.47
CA MET A 186 0.13 20.17 6.56
C MET A 186 -0.18 21.64 6.28
N ALA A 187 0.51 22.58 6.95
CA ALA A 187 0.23 24.00 6.80
C ALA A 187 0.54 24.54 5.39
N PRO A 188 1.70 24.21 4.78
CA PRO A 188 1.97 24.54 3.38
C PRO A 188 0.95 23.97 2.40
N CYS A 189 0.59 22.68 2.52
CA CYS A 189 -0.44 22.06 1.67
C CYS A 189 -1.80 22.76 1.83
N LYS A 190 -2.26 22.99 3.06
CA LYS A 190 -3.51 23.67 3.35
C LYS A 190 -3.57 25.07 2.71
N GLY A 191 -2.44 25.79 2.68
CA GLY A 191 -2.36 27.12 2.08
C GLY A 191 -2.48 27.15 0.56
N ILE A 192 -2.08 26.08 -0.14
CA ILE A 192 -2.06 26.03 -1.61
C ILE A 192 -3.17 25.17 -2.23
N TRP A 193 -3.81 24.30 -1.44
CA TRP A 193 -4.64 23.21 -1.96
C TRP A 193 -5.75 23.67 -2.90
N GLY A 194 -6.46 24.75 -2.55
CA GLY A 194 -7.53 25.31 -3.38
C GLY A 194 -7.04 25.76 -4.76
N GLN A 195 -5.80 26.26 -4.87
CA GLN A 195 -5.21 26.64 -6.16
C GLN A 195 -4.87 25.41 -7.00
N PHE A 196 -4.40 24.31 -6.37
CA PHE A 196 -4.18 23.05 -7.08
C PHE A 196 -5.49 22.49 -7.63
N GLN A 197 -6.56 22.49 -6.82
CA GLN A 197 -7.88 22.03 -7.24
C GLN A 197 -8.43 22.87 -8.40
N GLN A 198 -8.37 24.20 -8.30
CA GLN A 198 -8.79 25.10 -9.38
C GLN A 198 -7.99 24.88 -10.67
N ARG A 199 -6.69 24.60 -10.55
CA ARG A 199 -5.81 24.46 -11.72
C ARG A 199 -5.95 23.11 -12.43
N LEU A 200 -6.19 22.05 -11.66
CA LEU A 200 -6.21 20.68 -12.15
C LEU A 200 -7.62 20.18 -12.47
N GLU A 201 -8.66 20.71 -11.83
CA GLU A 201 -10.08 20.37 -12.12
C GLU A 201 -10.36 18.85 -12.04
N ILE A 202 -9.76 18.18 -11.05
CA ILE A 202 -9.97 16.75 -10.74
C ILE A 202 -10.39 16.60 -9.27
N ASN A 203 -10.87 15.42 -8.88
CA ASN A 203 -11.12 15.07 -7.48
C ASN A 203 -9.77 14.91 -6.77
N LEU A 204 -9.24 16.01 -6.25
CA LEU A 204 -7.94 16.10 -5.61
C LEU A 204 -8.12 16.35 -4.11
N GLN A 205 -7.70 15.37 -3.29
CA GLN A 205 -7.88 15.39 -1.84
C GLN A 205 -6.53 15.27 -1.11
N PHE A 206 -6.42 15.94 0.05
CA PHE A 206 -5.24 15.92 0.91
C PHE A 206 -5.67 15.54 2.31
N HIS A 207 -5.17 14.41 2.80
CA HIS A 207 -5.39 13.94 4.15
C HIS A 207 -4.10 13.39 4.71
N SER A 208 -3.82 13.68 5.98
CA SER A 208 -2.86 12.86 6.70
C SER A 208 -3.52 11.53 7.04
N TYR A 209 -2.77 10.43 7.05
CA TYR A 209 -3.38 9.11 7.29
C TYR A 209 -4.12 9.03 8.63
N TRP A 210 -3.67 9.81 9.62
CA TRP A 210 -4.29 9.91 10.94
C TRP A 210 -5.57 10.75 10.96
N ASP A 211 -5.82 11.60 9.96
CA ASP A 211 -7.02 12.47 9.91
C ASP A 211 -8.31 11.67 9.66
N LEU A 212 -8.17 10.47 9.05
CA LEU A 212 -9.31 9.60 8.71
C LEU A 212 -9.69 8.64 9.84
N LEU A 213 -8.93 8.59 10.93
CA LEU A 213 -9.26 7.78 12.09
C LEU A 213 -10.31 8.48 12.97
N PRO A 214 -11.47 7.87 13.23
CA PRO A 214 -12.46 8.43 14.14
C PRO A 214 -11.89 8.67 15.54
N SER A 215 -12.17 9.85 16.09
CA SER A 215 -11.47 10.27 17.32
C SER A 215 -11.70 9.40 18.55
N HIS A 216 -12.80 8.66 18.62
CA HIS A 216 -13.07 7.75 19.73
C HIS A 216 -12.04 6.61 19.79
N ILE A 217 -11.56 6.13 18.63
CA ILE A 217 -10.62 5.01 18.57
C ILE A 217 -9.30 5.39 19.25
N TRP A 218 -8.67 6.50 18.84
CA TRP A 218 -7.40 6.90 19.46
C TRP A 218 -7.58 7.37 20.91
N LYS A 219 -8.71 8.00 21.26
CA LYS A 219 -9.00 8.40 22.65
C LYS A 219 -9.18 7.23 23.61
N GLU A 220 -9.74 6.12 23.13
CA GLU A 220 -9.93 4.90 23.93
C GLU A 220 -8.67 4.02 23.94
N THR A 221 -7.80 4.15 22.93
CA THR A 221 -6.61 3.31 22.76
C THR A 221 -5.37 3.91 23.42
N MET A 222 -5.20 5.24 23.33
CA MET A 222 -3.98 5.95 23.78
C MET A 222 -4.15 6.58 25.16
N GLN A 223 -3.04 6.69 25.88
CA GLN A 223 -2.99 7.25 27.23
C GLN A 223 -2.49 8.70 27.29
N SER A 224 -1.60 9.08 26.38
CA SER A 224 -0.98 10.42 26.32
C SER A 224 -1.98 11.53 26.03
N GLY A 225 -3.02 11.21 25.24
CA GLY A 225 -3.98 12.20 24.73
C GLY A 225 -3.40 13.16 23.68
N ASP A 226 -2.15 12.97 23.26
CA ASP A 226 -1.50 13.74 22.20
C ASP A 226 -1.58 12.96 20.88
N TYR A 227 -2.24 13.53 19.87
CA TYR A 227 -2.52 12.86 18.61
C TYR A 227 -2.35 13.82 17.42
N PRO A 228 -1.53 13.48 16.41
CA PRO A 228 -0.69 12.28 16.34
C PRO A 228 0.57 12.34 17.24
N GLY A 229 0.89 13.48 17.84
CA GLY A 229 2.15 13.66 18.60
C GLY A 229 3.40 13.63 17.70
N HIS A 230 4.58 13.96 18.23
CA HIS A 230 5.86 13.86 17.51
C HIS A 230 6.80 12.88 18.21
N ALA A 231 7.03 11.73 17.60
CA ALA A 231 7.75 10.58 18.13
C ALA A 231 7.24 10.12 19.51
N GLN A 232 5.97 10.41 19.81
CA GLN A 232 5.31 10.08 21.08
C GLN A 232 4.62 8.71 21.00
N GLU A 233 3.63 8.47 21.86
CA GLU A 233 2.92 7.19 21.99
C GLU A 233 2.40 6.67 20.64
N PHE A 234 1.76 7.50 19.82
CA PHE A 234 1.16 7.10 18.55
C PHE A 234 2.17 6.52 17.55
N GLU A 235 3.20 7.29 17.20
CA GLU A 235 4.22 6.90 16.23
C GLU A 235 5.08 5.74 16.75
N THR A 236 5.38 5.75 18.05
CA THR A 236 6.11 4.65 18.69
C THR A 236 5.29 3.37 18.68
N ALA A 237 3.99 3.43 18.97
CA ALA A 237 3.10 2.27 18.92
C ALA A 237 2.97 1.75 17.48
N PHE A 238 2.82 2.65 16.50
CA PHE A 238 2.85 2.31 15.08
C PHE A 238 4.11 1.52 14.75
N ALA A 239 5.29 2.07 15.07
CA ALA A 239 6.57 1.44 14.77
C ALA A 239 6.74 0.09 15.47
N MET A 240 6.39 -0.02 16.76
CA MET A 240 6.44 -1.29 17.50
C MET A 240 5.61 -2.40 16.86
N TYR A 241 4.49 -2.05 16.22
CA TYR A 241 3.64 -3.01 15.52
C TYR A 241 4.15 -3.33 14.10
N ALA A 242 4.41 -2.30 13.28
CA ALA A 242 4.65 -2.47 11.86
C ALA A 242 6.14 -2.64 11.50
N PHE A 243 7.04 -2.05 12.28
CA PHE A 243 8.49 -1.98 12.03
C PHE A 243 9.27 -2.10 13.35
N PRO A 244 9.10 -3.19 14.13
CA PRO A 244 9.73 -3.31 15.46
C PRO A 244 11.25 -3.17 15.43
N GLU A 245 11.89 -3.47 14.30
CA GLU A 245 13.33 -3.29 14.10
C GLU A 245 13.79 -1.82 14.09
N ASN A 246 12.87 -0.87 13.95
CA ASN A 246 13.12 0.57 13.88
C ASN A 246 12.95 1.28 15.24
N VAL A 247 12.80 0.51 16.33
CA VAL A 247 12.61 1.05 17.69
C VAL A 247 13.79 0.65 18.58
N ASP A 248 14.54 1.62 19.07
CA ASP A 248 15.56 1.43 20.10
C ASP A 248 14.93 1.57 21.50
N HIS A 249 14.63 0.43 22.12
CA HIS A 249 14.02 0.41 23.45
C HIS A 249 14.93 0.95 24.56
N GLU A 250 16.25 0.87 24.41
CA GLU A 250 17.19 1.40 25.40
C GLU A 250 17.21 2.94 25.34
N ALA A 251 17.32 3.49 24.13
CA ALA A 251 17.22 4.93 23.91
C ALA A 251 15.86 5.50 24.36
N MET A 252 14.77 4.78 24.07
CA MET A 252 13.41 5.14 24.48
C MET A 252 13.28 5.24 26.00
N ALA A 253 13.93 4.34 26.74
CA ALA A 253 13.91 4.36 28.20
C ALA A 253 14.81 5.46 28.79
N ALA A 254 15.87 5.85 28.09
CA ALA A 254 16.88 6.79 28.58
C ALA A 254 16.56 8.28 28.31
N GLN A 255 15.66 8.57 27.37
CA GLN A 255 15.37 9.94 26.95
C GLN A 255 14.49 10.72 27.95
N THR A 256 14.38 12.04 27.75
CA THR A 256 13.62 12.91 28.67
C THR A 256 12.11 12.81 28.47
N ASP A 257 11.63 12.71 27.22
CA ASP A 257 10.20 12.54 26.95
C ASP A 257 9.78 11.09 27.21
N GLN A 258 8.84 10.92 28.15
CA GLN A 258 8.36 9.62 28.60
C GLN A 258 7.05 9.19 27.91
N ALA A 259 6.43 10.06 27.09
CA ALA A 259 5.23 9.70 26.34
C ALA A 259 5.42 8.46 25.44
N PRO A 260 6.58 8.23 24.80
CA PRO A 260 6.83 7.01 24.03
C PRO A 260 6.73 5.71 24.82
N ALA A 261 7.03 5.75 26.13
CA ALA A 261 6.96 4.56 26.98
C ALA A 261 5.52 4.07 27.24
N LEU A 262 4.51 4.86 26.85
CA LEU A 262 3.10 4.46 26.88
C LEU A 262 2.72 3.55 25.71
N ALA A 263 3.54 3.54 24.64
CA ALA A 263 3.29 2.76 23.44
C ALA A 263 3.41 1.25 23.68
N THR A 264 2.56 0.48 23.01
CA THR A 264 2.66 -0.99 22.96
C THR A 264 2.40 -1.50 21.55
N PRO A 265 2.90 -2.70 21.19
CA PRO A 265 2.54 -3.34 19.92
C PRO A 265 1.02 -3.54 19.76
N GLU A 266 0.29 -3.78 20.85
CA GLU A 266 -1.17 -3.99 20.82
C GLU A 266 -1.93 -2.70 20.49
N THR A 267 -1.55 -1.59 21.11
CA THR A 267 -2.13 -0.27 20.79
C THR A 267 -1.78 0.12 19.36
N GLY A 268 -0.53 -0.13 18.95
CA GLY A 268 -0.06 0.03 17.58
C GLY A 268 -0.91 -0.73 16.57
N LYS A 269 -1.17 -2.01 16.82
CA LYS A 269 -2.03 -2.84 15.96
C LYS A 269 -3.42 -2.25 15.80
N ILE A 270 -4.07 -1.84 16.90
CA ILE A 270 -5.41 -1.27 16.86
C ILE A 270 -5.43 0.00 16.00
N LEU A 271 -4.49 0.92 16.25
CA LEU A 271 -4.40 2.19 15.54
C LEU A 271 -4.11 1.99 14.05
N VAL A 272 -3.07 1.20 13.72
CA VAL A 272 -2.61 1.00 12.34
C VAL A 272 -3.67 0.30 11.51
N GLU A 273 -4.23 -0.82 11.97
CA GLU A 273 -5.26 -1.54 11.22
C GLU A 273 -6.53 -0.69 11.03
N SER A 274 -6.93 0.05 12.07
CA SER A 274 -8.08 0.96 11.98
C SER A 274 -7.81 2.10 10.99
N ILE A 275 -6.61 2.68 10.97
CA ILE A 275 -6.22 3.70 9.98
C ILE A 275 -6.29 3.12 8.57
N ILE A 276 -5.76 1.91 8.35
CA ILE A 276 -5.81 1.26 7.03
C ILE A 276 -7.27 1.00 6.62
N ASP A 277 -8.14 0.55 7.54
CA ASP A 277 -9.57 0.34 7.28
C ASP A 277 -10.23 1.64 6.80
N HIS A 278 -10.00 2.75 7.50
CA HIS A 278 -10.65 4.03 7.19
C HIS A 278 -10.06 4.68 5.93
N VAL A 279 -8.76 4.59 5.71
CA VAL A 279 -8.13 5.05 4.45
C VAL A 279 -8.62 4.19 3.28
N ALA A 280 -8.72 2.87 3.44
CA ALA A 280 -9.25 1.97 2.41
C ALA A 280 -10.71 2.29 2.09
N GLN A 281 -11.53 2.57 3.10
CA GLN A 281 -12.93 2.96 2.93
C GLN A 281 -13.05 4.32 2.22
N HIS A 282 -12.26 5.32 2.62
CA HIS A 282 -12.23 6.64 1.96
C HIS A 282 -11.86 6.52 0.48
N VAL A 283 -10.83 5.71 0.17
CA VAL A 283 -10.40 5.46 -1.20
C VAL A 283 -11.45 4.66 -1.97
N LYS A 284 -12.14 3.72 -1.34
CA LYS A 284 -13.25 2.98 -1.94
C LYS A 284 -14.35 3.92 -2.40
N GLU A 285 -14.75 4.88 -1.57
CA GLU A 285 -15.76 5.88 -1.93
C GLU A 285 -15.30 6.78 -3.08
N MET A 286 -14.00 7.07 -3.19
CA MET A 286 -13.44 7.75 -4.37
C MET A 286 -13.49 6.87 -5.63
N VAL A 287 -13.23 5.56 -5.52
CA VAL A 287 -13.35 4.59 -6.63
C VAL A 287 -14.79 4.49 -7.12
N ASP A 288 -15.75 4.46 -6.19
CA ASP A 288 -17.18 4.32 -6.48
C ASP A 288 -17.83 5.63 -6.95
N GLY A 289 -17.11 6.77 -6.85
CA GLY A 289 -17.62 8.10 -7.21
C GLY A 289 -18.56 8.71 -6.16
N GLU A 290 -18.57 8.18 -4.94
CA GLU A 290 -19.38 8.65 -3.81
C GLU A 290 -18.68 9.78 -3.04
N ASN A 291 -17.34 9.79 -3.03
CA ASN A 291 -16.52 10.82 -2.41
C ASN A 291 -15.82 11.66 -3.48
N VAL A 292 -16.50 12.73 -3.90
CA VAL A 292 -16.02 13.68 -4.91
C VAL A 292 -15.92 15.07 -4.29
N TRP A 293 -14.76 15.70 -4.44
CA TRP A 293 -14.56 17.07 -4.01
C TRP A 293 -15.11 18.08 -5.04
N GLU A 294 -15.82 19.09 -4.57
CA GLU A 294 -16.31 20.18 -5.42
C GLU A 294 -15.18 21.17 -5.76
N VAL A 295 -14.87 21.34 -7.05
CA VAL A 295 -13.83 22.27 -7.49
C VAL A 295 -14.24 23.69 -7.11
N PRO A 296 -13.43 24.44 -6.32
CA PRO A 296 -13.78 25.81 -5.96
C PRO A 296 -14.00 26.66 -7.21
N PRO A 297 -15.05 27.50 -7.27
CA PRO A 297 -15.30 28.34 -8.43
C PRO A 297 -14.13 29.30 -8.65
N PHE A 298 -13.77 29.52 -9.91
CA PHE A 298 -12.87 30.60 -10.28
C PHE A 298 -13.63 31.92 -10.09
N PHE A 299 -13.22 32.74 -9.13
CA PHE A 299 -13.72 34.11 -9.00
C PHE A 299 -12.82 35.02 -9.86
N PRO A 300 -13.31 35.52 -11.02
CA PRO A 300 -12.55 36.41 -11.89
C PRO A 300 -12.30 37.79 -11.27
#